data_AF-A0A238U4M3-F1
#
_entry.id   AF-A0A238U4M3-F1
#
_cell.length_a   1.000
_cell.length_b   1.000
_cell.length_c   1.000
_cell.angle_alpha   90.00
_cell.angle_beta   90.00
_cell.angle_gamma   90.00
#
_symmetry.space_group_name_H-M   'P 1'
#
loop_
_entity.id
_entity.type
_entity.pdbx_description
1 polymer ?
#
loop_
_entity_poly.entity_id
_entity_poly.type
_entity_poly.pdbx_seq_one_letter_code
_entity_poly.pdbx_strand_id
1 'polypeptide(L)'
;MVKNIQHNMKNTILLYLICSFLLACKKEIKSDKTFDNSNLLTTKNTLSKEVLRGKTSEELRILRNEIFAKKGYVFKDSSLKKYFSNKKWYTPNKDAEIILTDAEKKDIELITSIEKELKPFELPKGYKMLDSIVFDYDNDQILDVIQLVKNIESNYFEQYIFIYLTQTKKLQKIDLGLDDEFDQTYAHINKKDNMFQFEYTLPGTGVFNYEYNFKYNSEIKNFQLCSYVSSSRIMFGHISKEYNLLNGTYEVTKEASTIDNPDIITTKNLGKQESKLITLDLIDGKLSTYLDYIGDEFYEERYSDYDDEFIDCREVIIQKLALDFEYGTNNYLGDYSIFKNQIKNFIQSINSNKLLKSSENSYSKNYTLHRDWDLNYIKEDNCLDELFITFNTKKNSFTIQINNCAHVFEDGKVIHASEQSIIFEYKIERNCTYKYDKTNGAG
;
A
#
# COMPACT_ATOMS: atom_id res chain seq x y z
N MET A 1 32.16 58.29 -4.53
CA MET A 1 32.62 56.89 -4.33
C MET A 1 31.47 55.88 -4.18
N VAL A 2 30.29 56.24 -3.66
CA VAL A 2 29.18 55.28 -3.43
C VAL A 2 28.41 54.87 -4.71
N LYS A 3 28.39 55.70 -5.77
CA LYS A 3 27.70 55.35 -7.04
C LYS A 3 28.43 54.32 -7.92
N ASN A 4 29.76 54.20 -7.82
CA ASN A 4 30.54 53.23 -8.61
C ASN A 4 30.50 51.80 -8.04
N ILE A 5 30.19 51.64 -6.75
CA ILE A 5 30.12 50.32 -6.09
C ILE A 5 28.80 49.61 -6.45
N GLN A 6 27.68 50.36 -6.52
CA GLN A 6 26.39 49.80 -6.91
C GLN A 6 26.32 49.35 -8.39
N HIS A 7 27.03 50.04 -9.30
CA HIS A 7 27.03 49.66 -10.71
C HIS A 7 27.86 48.40 -10.95
N ASN A 8 29.01 48.27 -10.30
CA ASN A 8 29.83 47.06 -10.36
C ASN A 8 29.15 45.86 -9.69
N MET A 9 28.49 46.02 -8.54
CA MET A 9 27.75 44.91 -7.92
C MET A 9 26.59 44.39 -8.78
N LYS A 10 25.84 45.28 -9.46
CA LYS A 10 24.76 44.86 -10.37
C LYS A 10 25.29 44.08 -11.57
N ASN A 11 26.42 44.49 -12.14
CA ASN A 11 27.02 43.80 -13.27
C ASN A 11 27.66 42.46 -12.87
N THR A 12 28.24 42.35 -11.66
CA THR A 12 28.78 41.08 -11.14
C THR A 12 27.68 40.10 -10.76
N ILE A 13 26.56 40.57 -10.20
CA ILE A 13 25.38 39.72 -9.86
C ILE A 13 24.66 39.27 -11.14
N LEU A 14 24.56 40.13 -12.16
CA LEU A 14 23.99 39.76 -13.46
C LEU A 14 24.89 38.76 -14.21
N LEU A 15 26.21 38.87 -14.10
CA LEU A 15 27.15 37.89 -14.67
C LEU A 15 27.09 36.55 -13.94
N TYR A 16 26.90 36.53 -12.61
CA TYR A 16 26.65 35.30 -11.85
C TYR A 16 25.30 34.66 -12.19
N LEU A 17 24.25 35.46 -12.42
CA LEU A 17 22.93 34.97 -12.87
C LEU A 17 22.98 34.38 -14.29
N ILE A 18 23.76 34.99 -15.20
CA ILE A 18 23.96 34.47 -16.57
C ILE A 18 24.86 33.23 -16.56
N CYS A 19 25.91 33.18 -15.71
CA CYS A 19 26.72 31.98 -15.52
C CYS A 19 25.95 30.84 -14.82
N SER A 20 25.03 31.13 -13.89
CA SER A 20 24.17 30.12 -13.28
C SER A 20 23.10 29.60 -14.23
N PHE A 21 22.58 30.45 -15.14
CA PHE A 21 21.66 30.02 -16.21
C PHE A 21 22.36 29.19 -17.30
N LEU A 22 23.65 29.43 -17.58
CA LEU A 22 24.44 28.62 -18.52
C LEU A 22 24.93 27.29 -17.91
N LEU A 23 24.96 27.16 -16.58
CA LEU A 23 25.19 25.88 -15.87
C LEU A 23 23.90 25.08 -15.63
N ALA A 24 22.72 25.72 -15.69
CA ALA A 24 21.41 25.08 -15.52
C ALA A 24 20.79 24.52 -16.81
N CYS A 25 21.50 24.60 -17.95
CA CYS A 25 21.11 23.94 -19.20
C CYS A 25 22.05 22.80 -19.57
N LYS A 26 22.53 22.03 -18.59
CA LYS A 26 22.83 20.62 -18.87
C LYS A 26 21.49 19.91 -18.96
N LYS A 27 20.98 19.84 -20.19
CA LYS A 27 20.02 18.81 -20.59
C LYS A 27 20.54 17.52 -19.97
N GLU A 28 19.79 16.93 -19.04
CA GLU A 28 20.02 15.55 -18.68
C GLU A 28 20.00 14.81 -20.01
N ILE A 29 21.19 14.44 -20.46
CA ILE A 29 21.32 13.33 -21.38
C ILE A 29 20.74 12.21 -20.54
N LYS A 30 19.44 11.92 -20.72
CA LYS A 30 18.93 10.56 -20.55
C LYS A 30 20.04 9.74 -21.15
N SER A 31 20.75 8.97 -20.33
CA SER A 31 21.70 8.02 -20.87
C SER A 31 20.86 7.15 -21.78
N ASP A 32 20.85 7.48 -23.06
CA ASP A 32 20.62 6.55 -24.12
C ASP A 32 21.80 5.61 -23.93
N LYS A 33 21.65 4.67 -22.99
CA LYS A 33 22.47 3.48 -22.95
C LYS A 33 22.15 2.89 -24.31
N THR A 34 22.95 3.26 -25.31
CA THR A 34 22.96 2.62 -26.60
C THR A 34 23.16 1.16 -26.26
N PHE A 35 22.06 0.42 -26.31
CA PHE A 35 22.01 -1.00 -26.02
C PHE A 35 22.89 -1.65 -27.08
N ASP A 36 24.15 -1.92 -26.71
CA ASP A 36 25.15 -2.47 -27.61
C ASP A 36 25.34 -3.95 -27.29
N ASN A 37 24.43 -4.76 -27.86
CA ASN A 37 24.50 -6.22 -27.79
C ASN A 37 25.57 -6.81 -28.71
N SER A 38 26.38 -5.99 -29.40
CA SER A 38 27.31 -6.45 -30.44
C SER A 38 28.26 -7.55 -29.96
N ASN A 39 28.49 -7.66 -28.64
CA ASN A 39 29.40 -8.64 -28.04
C ASN A 39 28.73 -9.92 -27.51
N LEU A 40 27.41 -9.94 -27.29
CA LEU A 40 26.70 -11.07 -26.66
C LEU A 40 26.53 -12.26 -27.61
N LEU A 41 26.29 -11.98 -28.89
CA LEU A 41 26.08 -12.99 -29.94
C LEU A 41 27.34 -13.24 -30.79
N THR A 42 28.50 -12.68 -30.42
CA THR A 42 29.78 -12.85 -31.15
C THR A 42 30.76 -13.79 -30.45
N THR A 43 30.58 -14.05 -29.16
CA THR A 43 31.36 -15.05 -28.44
C THR A 43 30.76 -16.43 -28.67
N LYS A 44 31.59 -17.44 -28.94
CA LYS A 44 31.25 -18.87 -29.14
C LYS A 44 30.52 -19.56 -27.95
N ASN A 45 29.96 -18.81 -27.02
CA ASN A 45 29.24 -19.33 -25.86
C ASN A 45 27.74 -19.37 -26.14
N THR A 46 27.11 -20.51 -25.87
CA THR A 46 25.65 -20.69 -25.86
C THR A 46 25.01 -19.67 -24.92
N LEU A 47 23.90 -19.03 -25.33
CA LEU A 47 23.13 -18.18 -24.42
C LEU A 47 22.61 -19.02 -23.24
N SER A 48 22.61 -18.44 -22.04
CA SER A 48 22.03 -19.05 -20.83
C SER A 48 20.98 -18.14 -20.20
N LYS A 49 20.13 -18.70 -19.32
CA LYS A 49 19.10 -17.92 -18.60
C LYS A 49 19.73 -16.80 -17.78
N GLU A 50 20.90 -17.04 -17.18
CA GLU A 50 21.63 -16.08 -16.35
C GLU A 50 22.11 -14.88 -17.18
N VAL A 51 22.52 -15.10 -18.44
CA VAL A 51 22.96 -14.03 -19.35
C VAL A 51 21.77 -13.16 -19.83
N LEU A 52 20.59 -13.75 -19.88
CA LEU A 52 19.35 -13.08 -20.31
C LEU A 52 18.59 -12.41 -19.17
N ARG A 53 18.96 -12.69 -17.92
CA ARG A 53 18.35 -12.13 -16.72
C ARG A 53 18.47 -10.60 -16.71
N GLY A 54 17.41 -9.90 -16.30
CA GLY A 54 17.37 -8.43 -16.26
C GLY A 54 17.06 -7.74 -17.58
N LYS A 55 16.93 -8.47 -18.71
CA LYS A 55 16.61 -7.87 -20.01
C LYS A 55 15.11 -7.60 -20.14
N THR A 56 14.76 -6.42 -20.64
CA THR A 56 13.39 -6.04 -20.96
C THR A 56 12.84 -6.85 -22.14
N SER A 57 11.51 -6.89 -22.30
CA SER A 57 10.87 -7.54 -23.46
C SER A 57 11.38 -6.98 -24.80
N GLU A 58 11.59 -5.66 -24.90
CA GLU A 58 12.13 -5.04 -26.12
C GLU A 58 13.62 -5.39 -26.33
N GLU A 59 14.43 -5.45 -25.27
CA GLU A 59 15.83 -5.87 -25.35
C GLU A 59 15.99 -7.33 -25.82
N LEU A 60 15.14 -8.22 -25.33
CA LEU A 60 15.07 -9.61 -25.77
C LEU A 60 14.57 -9.72 -27.21
N ARG A 61 13.56 -8.93 -27.58
CA ARG A 61 13.07 -8.82 -28.95
C ARG A 61 14.18 -8.39 -29.89
N ILE A 62 14.98 -7.39 -29.50
CA ILE A 62 16.14 -6.93 -30.26
C ILE A 62 17.18 -8.04 -30.36
N LEU A 63 17.53 -8.72 -29.26
CA LEU A 63 18.52 -9.81 -29.23
C LEU A 63 18.11 -10.99 -30.13
N ARG A 64 16.85 -11.42 -30.06
CA ARG A 64 16.28 -12.45 -30.96
C ARG A 64 16.38 -12.03 -32.42
N ASN A 65 16.02 -10.78 -32.72
CA ASN A 65 16.04 -10.26 -34.08
C ASN A 65 17.45 -9.98 -34.61
N GLU A 66 18.43 -9.78 -33.74
CA GLU A 66 19.83 -9.61 -34.14
C GLU A 66 20.37 -10.85 -34.86
N ILE A 67 19.94 -12.06 -34.46
CA ILE A 67 20.29 -13.32 -35.13
C ILE A 67 19.83 -13.30 -36.60
N PHE A 68 18.60 -12.85 -36.86
CA PHE A 68 18.08 -12.67 -38.21
C PHE A 68 18.78 -11.53 -38.96
N ALA A 69 19.08 -10.42 -38.27
CA ALA A 69 19.75 -9.27 -38.84
C ALA A 69 21.16 -9.62 -39.35
N LYS A 70 21.93 -10.43 -38.60
CA LYS A 70 23.26 -10.93 -39.00
C LYS A 70 23.25 -11.79 -40.26
N LYS A 71 22.10 -12.36 -40.62
CA LYS A 71 21.89 -13.14 -41.85
C LYS A 71 21.31 -12.30 -43.00
N GLY A 72 21.18 -10.99 -42.83
CA GLY A 72 20.68 -10.08 -43.85
C GLY A 72 19.15 -9.97 -43.92
N TYR A 73 18.41 -10.42 -42.91
CA TYR A 73 16.94 -10.34 -42.91
C TYR A 73 16.45 -8.89 -43.06
N VAL A 74 15.44 -8.68 -43.90
CA VAL A 74 14.83 -7.37 -44.16
C VAL A 74 13.59 -7.19 -43.28
N PHE A 75 13.68 -6.35 -42.25
CA PHE A 75 12.58 -6.12 -41.32
C PHE A 75 11.45 -5.29 -41.92
N LYS A 76 10.21 -5.78 -41.77
CA LYS A 76 8.97 -5.04 -42.09
C LYS A 76 8.53 -4.11 -40.96
N ASP A 77 8.79 -4.53 -39.72
CA ASP A 77 8.50 -3.74 -38.54
C ASP A 77 9.34 -2.45 -38.52
N SER A 78 8.67 -1.31 -38.32
CA SER A 78 9.31 0.00 -38.44
C SER A 78 10.32 0.28 -37.32
N SER A 79 10.11 -0.23 -36.09
CA SER A 79 11.02 -0.01 -34.97
C SER A 79 12.30 -0.84 -35.16
N LEU A 80 12.16 -2.12 -35.53
CA LEU A 80 13.29 -3.00 -35.81
C LEU A 80 14.09 -2.52 -37.03
N LYS A 81 13.40 -2.13 -38.11
CA LYS A 81 14.05 -1.57 -39.29
C LYS A 81 14.87 -0.33 -38.95
N LYS A 82 14.30 0.61 -38.19
CA LYS A 82 15.00 1.84 -37.75
C LYS A 82 16.19 1.51 -36.87
N TYR A 83 16.02 0.58 -35.91
CA TYR A 83 17.07 0.16 -34.99
C TYR A 83 18.28 -0.45 -35.72
N PHE A 84 18.05 -1.48 -36.55
CA PHE A 84 19.14 -2.20 -37.23
C PHE A 84 19.77 -1.39 -38.37
N SER A 85 19.02 -0.52 -39.06
CA SER A 85 19.59 0.34 -40.12
C SER A 85 20.68 1.29 -39.60
N ASN A 86 20.69 1.58 -38.30
CA ASN A 86 21.73 2.40 -37.66
C ASN A 86 22.98 1.59 -37.25
N LYS A 87 22.99 0.26 -37.43
CA LYS A 87 24.12 -0.60 -37.06
C LYS A 87 25.03 -0.81 -38.27
N LYS A 88 26.32 -0.44 -38.13
CA LYS A 88 27.32 -0.51 -39.22
C LYS A 88 27.50 -1.91 -39.83
N TRP A 89 27.27 -2.97 -39.04
CA TRP A 89 27.42 -4.35 -39.47
C TRP A 89 26.18 -4.91 -40.17
N TYR A 90 25.03 -4.24 -40.09
CA TYR A 90 23.77 -4.75 -40.66
C TYR A 90 23.69 -4.44 -42.15
N THR A 91 23.64 -5.50 -42.97
CA THR A 91 23.49 -5.39 -44.42
C THR A 91 22.21 -6.12 -44.86
N PRO A 92 21.09 -5.42 -45.06
CA PRO A 92 19.84 -6.05 -45.49
C PRO A 92 19.98 -6.61 -46.91
N ASN A 93 19.58 -7.87 -47.10
CA ASN A 93 19.59 -8.55 -48.40
C ASN A 93 18.22 -9.19 -48.65
N LYS A 94 17.52 -8.71 -49.69
CA LYS A 94 16.19 -9.21 -50.06
C LYS A 94 16.20 -10.65 -50.57
N ASP A 95 17.36 -11.09 -51.08
CA ASP A 95 17.57 -12.41 -51.66
C ASP A 95 18.27 -13.36 -50.68
N ALA A 96 18.49 -12.94 -49.42
CA ALA A 96 19.10 -13.79 -48.41
C ALA A 96 18.16 -14.92 -47.98
N GLU A 97 18.63 -16.15 -48.12
CA GLU A 97 18.02 -17.31 -47.47
C GLU A 97 18.48 -17.38 -46.01
N ILE A 98 17.54 -17.32 -45.07
CA ILE A 98 17.87 -17.29 -43.64
C ILE A 98 17.98 -18.71 -43.10
N ILE A 99 19.19 -19.25 -43.12
CA ILE A 99 19.52 -20.56 -42.56
C ILE A 99 20.07 -20.39 -41.14
N LEU A 100 19.32 -20.92 -40.17
CA LEU A 100 19.70 -20.91 -38.75
C LEU A 100 20.42 -22.20 -38.38
N THR A 101 21.55 -22.05 -37.69
CA THR A 101 22.26 -23.16 -37.04
C THR A 101 21.46 -23.69 -35.85
N ASP A 102 21.77 -24.90 -35.38
CA ASP A 102 21.08 -25.48 -34.22
C ASP A 102 21.34 -24.69 -32.93
N ALA A 103 22.50 -24.02 -32.82
CA ALA A 103 22.78 -23.10 -31.73
C ALA A 103 21.87 -21.86 -31.80
N GLU A 104 21.76 -21.22 -32.96
CA GLU A 104 20.88 -20.06 -33.16
C GLU A 104 19.40 -20.40 -32.90
N LYS A 105 18.95 -21.61 -33.29
CA LYS A 105 17.59 -22.08 -32.97
C LYS A 105 17.38 -22.22 -31.46
N LYS A 106 18.33 -22.84 -30.74
CA LYS A 106 18.28 -22.96 -29.27
C LYS A 106 18.27 -21.59 -28.59
N ASP A 107 19.07 -20.65 -29.07
CA ASP A 107 19.11 -19.28 -28.55
C ASP A 107 17.77 -18.57 -28.78
N ILE A 108 17.19 -18.69 -29.98
CA ILE A 108 15.86 -18.14 -30.29
C ILE A 108 14.79 -18.77 -29.39
N GLU A 109 14.80 -20.09 -29.20
CA GLU A 109 13.84 -20.79 -28.33
C GLU A 109 13.95 -20.32 -26.88
N LEU A 110 15.18 -20.19 -26.36
CA LEU A 110 15.43 -19.71 -25.00
C LEU A 110 14.94 -18.27 -24.84
N ILE A 111 15.34 -17.37 -25.74
CA ILE A 111 14.90 -15.97 -25.72
C ILE A 111 13.37 -15.91 -25.80
N THR A 112 12.75 -16.68 -26.71
CA THR A 112 11.29 -16.70 -26.88
C THR A 112 10.58 -17.24 -25.64
N SER A 113 11.18 -18.20 -24.93
CA SER A 113 10.63 -18.73 -23.68
C SER A 113 10.62 -17.66 -22.58
N ILE A 114 11.70 -16.89 -22.47
CA ILE A 114 11.80 -15.79 -21.50
C ILE A 114 10.92 -14.61 -21.92
N GLU A 115 10.84 -14.28 -23.22
CA GLU A 115 9.90 -13.28 -23.72
C GLU A 115 8.46 -13.64 -23.39
N LYS A 116 8.08 -14.92 -23.42
CA LYS A 116 6.74 -15.38 -23.00
C LYS A 116 6.53 -15.24 -21.49
N GLU A 117 7.55 -15.49 -20.68
CA GLU A 117 7.50 -15.27 -19.23
C GLU A 117 7.40 -13.77 -18.89
N LEU A 118 8.02 -12.91 -19.69
CA LEU A 118 7.97 -11.45 -19.59
C LEU A 118 6.82 -10.81 -20.36
N LYS A 119 5.96 -11.60 -21.04
CA LYS A 119 4.79 -11.02 -21.70
C LYS A 119 3.95 -10.35 -20.61
N PRO A 120 3.50 -9.11 -20.85
CA PRO A 120 2.71 -8.39 -19.87
C PRO A 120 1.54 -9.28 -19.49
N PHE A 121 1.37 -9.49 -18.19
CA PHE A 121 0.20 -10.11 -17.59
C PHE A 121 -1.04 -9.79 -18.45
N GLU A 122 -1.61 -10.83 -19.06
CA GLU A 122 -2.83 -10.65 -19.86
C GLU A 122 -3.95 -10.32 -18.88
N LEU A 123 -4.45 -9.10 -19.01
CA LEU A 123 -5.51 -8.60 -18.15
C LEU A 123 -6.70 -9.58 -18.16
N PRO A 124 -7.29 -9.93 -17.01
CA PRO A 124 -8.42 -10.84 -16.98
C PRO A 124 -9.57 -10.30 -17.82
N LYS A 125 -10.33 -11.21 -18.43
CA LYS A 125 -11.56 -10.85 -19.15
C LYS A 125 -12.49 -10.09 -18.20
N GLY A 126 -13.17 -9.07 -18.73
CA GLY A 126 -14.08 -8.22 -17.97
C GLY A 126 -13.44 -6.94 -17.42
N TYR A 127 -12.13 -6.73 -17.66
CA TYR A 127 -11.43 -5.51 -17.27
C TYR A 127 -10.86 -4.76 -18.46
N LYS A 128 -10.69 -3.44 -18.30
CA LYS A 128 -9.97 -2.57 -19.23
C LYS A 128 -8.85 -1.85 -18.49
N MET A 129 -7.63 -1.96 -19.00
CA MET A 129 -6.48 -1.24 -18.47
C MET A 129 -6.66 0.27 -18.62
N LEU A 130 -6.39 0.99 -17.53
CA LEU A 130 -6.35 2.44 -17.45
C LEU A 130 -4.90 2.94 -17.45
N ASP A 131 -4.03 2.28 -16.69
CA ASP A 131 -2.60 2.60 -16.60
C ASP A 131 -1.77 1.37 -16.24
N SER A 132 -0.44 1.42 -16.45
CA SER A 132 0.46 0.33 -16.11
C SER A 132 1.88 0.79 -15.77
N ILE A 133 2.45 0.15 -14.75
CA ILE A 133 3.84 0.29 -14.35
C ILE A 133 4.55 -1.04 -14.52
N VAL A 134 5.76 -0.99 -15.07
CA VAL A 134 6.64 -2.16 -15.22
C VAL A 134 7.96 -1.86 -14.52
N PHE A 135 8.28 -2.64 -13.48
CA PHE A 135 9.48 -2.44 -12.67
C PHE A 135 9.81 -3.72 -11.89
N ASP A 136 11.09 -3.95 -11.60
CA ASP A 136 11.57 -5.05 -10.77
C ASP A 136 11.50 -4.62 -9.29
N TYR A 137 10.41 -4.95 -8.60
CA TYR A 137 10.18 -4.47 -7.24
C TYR A 137 10.86 -5.34 -6.18
N ASP A 138 11.05 -6.63 -6.45
CA ASP A 138 11.70 -7.58 -5.53
C ASP A 138 13.21 -7.74 -5.77
N ASN A 139 13.77 -7.02 -6.75
CA ASN A 139 15.17 -7.02 -7.17
C ASN A 139 15.65 -8.40 -7.64
N ASP A 140 14.76 -9.20 -8.23
CA ASP A 140 15.09 -10.50 -8.78
C ASP A 140 15.54 -10.45 -10.25
N GLN A 141 15.66 -9.25 -10.82
CA GLN A 141 16.03 -8.99 -12.21
C GLN A 141 14.99 -9.48 -13.22
N ILE A 142 13.75 -9.66 -12.80
CA ILE A 142 12.59 -9.94 -13.64
C ILE A 142 11.61 -8.79 -13.42
N LEU A 143 11.10 -8.23 -14.51
CA LEU A 143 10.19 -7.10 -14.41
C LEU A 143 8.82 -7.58 -13.93
N ASP A 144 8.29 -6.92 -12.91
CA ASP A 144 6.93 -7.08 -12.44
C ASP A 144 5.99 -6.10 -13.14
N VAL A 145 4.69 -6.41 -13.12
CA VAL A 145 3.67 -5.60 -13.77
C VAL A 145 2.61 -5.19 -12.76
N ILE A 146 2.36 -3.89 -12.66
CA ILE A 146 1.23 -3.32 -11.92
C ILE A 146 0.32 -2.64 -12.93
N GLN A 147 -0.99 -2.89 -12.85
CA GLN A 147 -1.99 -2.35 -13.75
C GLN A 147 -3.14 -1.76 -12.95
N LEU A 148 -3.47 -0.50 -13.23
CA LEU A 148 -4.72 0.11 -12.81
C LEU A 148 -5.76 -0.18 -13.89
N VAL A 149 -6.94 -0.64 -13.49
CA VAL A 149 -7.94 -1.14 -14.42
C VAL A 149 -9.34 -0.75 -13.95
N LYS A 150 -10.28 -0.74 -14.89
CA LYS A 150 -11.72 -0.67 -14.56
C LYS A 150 -12.46 -1.94 -14.96
N ASN A 151 -13.49 -2.29 -14.19
CA ASN A 151 -14.43 -3.32 -14.57
C ASN A 151 -15.34 -2.80 -15.70
N ILE A 152 -15.47 -3.56 -16.79
CA ILE A 152 -16.34 -3.21 -17.93
C ILE A 152 -17.65 -4.01 -17.94
N GLU A 153 -17.80 -4.95 -17.01
CA GLU A 153 -19.01 -5.77 -16.84
C GLU A 153 -19.94 -5.20 -15.76
N SER A 154 -19.45 -4.30 -14.90
CA SER A 154 -20.26 -3.61 -13.89
C SER A 154 -20.96 -2.37 -14.46
N ASN A 155 -22.11 -2.03 -13.88
CA ASN A 155 -22.79 -0.76 -14.11
C ASN A 155 -22.20 0.39 -13.27
N TYR A 156 -21.40 0.06 -12.26
CA TYR A 156 -20.67 1.01 -11.42
C TYR A 156 -19.27 1.26 -11.96
N PHE A 157 -18.70 2.42 -11.66
CA PHE A 157 -17.32 2.75 -12.05
C PHE A 157 -16.29 2.11 -11.10
N GLU A 158 -16.23 0.79 -11.08
CA GLU A 158 -15.33 0.04 -10.20
C GLU A 158 -13.90 0.03 -10.75
N GLN A 159 -12.93 0.43 -9.91
CA GLN A 159 -11.50 0.40 -10.22
C GLN A 159 -10.74 -0.58 -9.34
N TYR A 160 -9.73 -1.21 -9.96
CA TYR A 160 -8.91 -2.22 -9.32
C TYR A 160 -7.45 -2.05 -9.68
N ILE A 161 -6.57 -2.53 -8.80
CA ILE A 161 -5.14 -2.65 -9.10
C ILE A 161 -4.78 -4.12 -9.15
N PHE A 162 -4.25 -4.55 -10.30
CA PHE A 162 -3.65 -5.87 -10.45
C PHE A 162 -2.14 -5.76 -10.29
N ILE A 163 -1.58 -6.57 -9.42
CA ILE A 163 -0.13 -6.68 -9.17
C ILE A 163 0.29 -8.09 -9.54
N TYR A 164 1.21 -8.19 -10.50
CA TYR A 164 1.75 -9.45 -10.97
C TYR A 164 3.26 -9.49 -10.71
N LEU A 165 3.64 -10.32 -9.74
CA LEU A 165 5.04 -10.64 -9.47
C LEU A 165 5.49 -11.77 -10.38
N THR A 166 6.34 -11.46 -11.36
CA THR A 166 6.53 -12.32 -12.55
C THR A 166 7.18 -13.65 -12.18
N GLN A 167 8.22 -13.64 -11.35
CA GLN A 167 8.93 -14.85 -10.94
C GLN A 167 8.07 -15.82 -10.15
N THR A 168 7.22 -15.31 -9.26
CA THR A 168 6.32 -16.15 -8.45
C THR A 168 5.04 -16.52 -9.19
N LYS A 169 4.77 -15.87 -10.33
CA LYS A 169 3.51 -15.93 -11.07
C LYS A 169 2.30 -15.62 -10.18
N LYS A 170 2.50 -14.85 -9.12
CA LYS A 170 1.46 -14.49 -8.15
C LYS A 170 0.74 -13.26 -8.66
N LEU A 171 -0.55 -13.41 -8.92
CA LEU A 171 -1.45 -12.30 -9.20
C LEU A 171 -2.20 -11.91 -7.92
N GLN A 172 -2.18 -10.62 -7.61
CA GLN A 172 -3.00 -10.02 -6.57
C GLN A 172 -3.93 -8.99 -7.21
N LYS A 173 -5.19 -8.98 -6.77
CA LYS A 173 -6.21 -7.99 -7.14
C LYS A 173 -6.51 -7.18 -5.89
N ILE A 174 -6.47 -5.87 -6.00
CA ILE A 174 -6.82 -4.93 -4.94
C ILE A 174 -8.09 -4.20 -5.37
N ASP A 175 -9.08 -4.21 -4.50
CA ASP A 175 -10.29 -3.41 -4.63
C ASP A 175 -10.05 -2.05 -3.99
N LEU A 176 -10.25 -0.98 -4.77
CA LEU A 176 -10.03 0.38 -4.27
C LEU A 176 -11.25 0.91 -3.49
N GLY A 177 -12.40 0.24 -3.57
CA GLY A 177 -13.65 0.69 -2.93
C GLY A 177 -14.11 2.07 -3.41
N LEU A 178 -13.71 2.46 -4.62
CA LEU A 178 -14.07 3.71 -5.27
C LEU A 178 -15.32 3.49 -6.14
N ASP A 179 -16.41 3.07 -5.49
CA ASP A 179 -17.67 2.79 -6.16
C ASP A 179 -18.52 4.06 -6.17
N ASP A 180 -18.63 4.69 -7.35
CA ASP A 180 -19.45 5.89 -7.51
C ASP A 180 -20.39 5.75 -8.72
N GLU A 181 -21.68 6.04 -8.49
CA GLU A 181 -22.72 6.09 -9.53
C GLU A 181 -22.67 7.39 -10.34
N PHE A 182 -22.10 8.47 -9.79
CA PHE A 182 -22.28 9.83 -10.29
C PHE A 182 -20.97 10.60 -10.53
N ASP A 183 -19.85 10.18 -9.96
CA ASP A 183 -18.63 10.99 -10.02
C ASP A 183 -17.35 10.16 -10.30
N GLN A 184 -16.54 10.63 -11.25
CA GLN A 184 -15.39 9.88 -11.76
C GLN A 184 -14.16 10.14 -10.88
N THR A 185 -14.11 9.53 -9.70
CA THR A 185 -12.86 9.46 -8.92
C THR A 185 -11.83 8.74 -9.76
N TYR A 186 -10.75 9.39 -10.18
CA TYR A 186 -9.68 8.72 -10.92
C TYR A 186 -8.55 8.35 -9.97
N ALA A 187 -8.30 7.06 -9.88
CA ALA A 187 -7.07 6.54 -9.31
C ALA A 187 -5.91 6.84 -10.28
N HIS A 188 -4.74 7.12 -9.72
CA HIS A 188 -3.49 7.17 -10.44
C HIS A 188 -2.49 6.23 -9.79
N ILE A 189 -1.64 5.62 -10.61
CA ILE A 189 -0.55 4.78 -10.14
C ILE A 189 0.76 5.38 -10.61
N ASN A 190 1.75 5.43 -9.72
CA ASN A 190 3.07 5.96 -10.04
C ASN A 190 4.18 5.04 -9.52
N LYS A 191 5.34 5.10 -10.16
CA LYS A 191 6.58 4.50 -9.65
C LYS A 191 7.40 5.60 -8.96
N LYS A 192 7.68 5.45 -7.65
CA LYS A 192 8.59 6.33 -6.89
C LYS A 192 9.79 5.50 -6.41
N ASP A 193 10.97 5.68 -7.00
CA ASP A 193 12.17 4.90 -6.70
C ASP A 193 11.98 3.37 -6.81
N ASN A 194 11.95 2.64 -5.69
CA ASN A 194 11.63 1.21 -5.63
C ASN A 194 10.26 0.96 -4.98
N MET A 195 9.38 1.96 -5.01
CA MET A 195 8.04 1.93 -4.43
C MET A 195 6.98 2.05 -5.51
N PHE A 196 5.90 1.32 -5.29
CA PHE A 196 4.66 1.43 -6.02
C PHE A 196 3.77 2.43 -5.28
N GLN A 197 3.29 3.45 -5.97
CA GLN A 197 2.37 4.42 -5.43
C GLN A 197 0.98 4.27 -6.06
N PHE A 198 -0.04 4.42 -5.23
CA PHE A 198 -1.43 4.62 -5.60
C PHE A 198 -1.95 5.93 -4.99
N GLU A 199 -2.62 6.75 -5.77
CA GLU A 199 -3.27 7.97 -5.29
C GLU A 199 -4.66 8.16 -5.90
N TYR A 200 -5.56 8.83 -5.19
CA TYR A 200 -6.87 9.23 -5.72
C TYR A 200 -7.36 10.52 -5.06
N THR A 201 -8.19 11.26 -5.79
CA THR A 201 -8.85 12.48 -5.31
C THR A 201 -10.35 12.30 -5.38
N LEU A 202 -11.05 12.55 -4.26
CA LEU A 202 -12.52 12.47 -4.26
C LEU A 202 -13.12 13.62 -5.08
N PRO A 203 -14.00 13.31 -6.04
CA PRO A 203 -14.57 14.28 -6.95
C PRO A 203 -15.64 15.13 -6.26
N GLY A 204 -16.02 16.26 -6.88
CA GLY A 204 -16.88 17.28 -6.26
C GLY A 204 -16.24 18.06 -5.10
N THR A 205 -15.17 17.55 -4.50
CA THR A 205 -14.52 18.16 -3.33
C THR A 205 -13.23 18.88 -3.68
N GLY A 206 -12.51 18.49 -4.75
CA GLY A 206 -11.24 19.10 -5.18
C GLY A 206 -10.14 19.17 -4.12
N VAL A 207 -10.36 18.61 -2.93
CA VAL A 207 -9.56 18.89 -1.74
C VAL A 207 -9.26 17.64 -0.90
N PHE A 208 -9.97 16.52 -1.10
CA PHE A 208 -9.62 15.24 -0.45
C PHE A 208 -8.70 14.43 -1.34
N ASN A 209 -7.41 14.42 -1.01
CA ASN A 209 -6.40 13.64 -1.73
C ASN A 209 -5.79 12.58 -0.81
N TYR A 210 -5.61 11.38 -1.36
CA TYR A 210 -5.07 10.22 -0.66
C TYR A 210 -3.91 9.64 -1.46
N GLU A 211 -2.78 9.40 -0.79
CA GLU A 211 -1.57 8.82 -1.37
C GLU A 211 -1.13 7.60 -0.53
N TYR A 212 -0.91 6.47 -1.18
CA TYR A 212 -0.44 5.23 -0.59
C TYR A 212 0.86 4.81 -1.25
N ASN A 213 1.92 4.64 -0.47
CA ASN A 213 3.22 4.21 -0.98
C ASN A 213 3.57 2.82 -0.46
N PHE A 214 3.72 1.88 -1.36
CA PHE A 214 4.03 0.48 -1.10
C PHE A 214 5.45 0.15 -1.48
N LYS A 215 6.09 -0.70 -0.67
CA LYS A 215 7.41 -1.26 -0.98
C LYS A 215 7.35 -2.77 -0.85
N TYR A 216 8.04 -3.47 -1.73
CA TYR A 216 8.22 -4.91 -1.57
C TYR A 216 9.05 -5.19 -0.31
N ASN A 217 8.52 -6.05 0.57
CA ASN A 217 9.20 -6.53 1.75
C ASN A 217 9.63 -7.98 1.52
N SER A 218 10.96 -8.20 1.49
CA SER A 218 11.58 -9.50 1.24
C SER A 218 11.36 -10.53 2.34
N GLU A 219 11.11 -10.11 3.59
CA GLU A 219 10.88 -11.01 4.72
C GLU A 219 9.54 -11.73 4.59
N ILE A 220 8.50 -10.97 4.23
CA ILE A 220 7.13 -11.49 4.04
C ILE A 220 6.82 -11.86 2.58
N LYS A 221 7.75 -11.57 1.66
CA LYS A 221 7.62 -11.80 0.20
C LYS A 221 6.33 -11.20 -0.38
N ASN A 222 6.03 -9.97 0.03
CA ASN A 222 4.81 -9.26 -0.35
C ASN A 222 5.04 -7.75 -0.27
N PHE A 223 4.18 -6.96 -0.90
CA PHE A 223 4.16 -5.51 -0.70
C PHE A 223 3.58 -5.16 0.67
N GLN A 224 4.17 -4.14 1.28
CA GLN A 224 3.65 -3.49 2.49
C GLN A 224 3.50 -1.99 2.28
N LEU A 225 2.47 -1.40 2.88
CA LEU A 225 2.30 0.06 2.95
C LEU A 225 3.40 0.64 3.85
N CYS A 226 4.16 1.58 3.30
CA CYS A 226 5.29 2.22 3.99
C CYS A 226 4.96 3.64 4.42
N SER A 227 4.20 4.36 3.61
CA SER A 227 3.66 5.66 4.00
C SER A 227 2.27 5.90 3.41
N TYR A 228 1.54 6.76 4.10
CA TYR A 228 0.22 7.24 3.71
C TYR A 228 0.21 8.76 3.85
N VAL A 229 -0.33 9.45 2.85
CA VAL A 229 -0.56 10.89 2.91
C VAL A 229 -2.05 11.14 2.68
N SER A 230 -2.65 11.98 3.51
CA SER A 230 -3.98 12.51 3.25
C SER A 230 -3.99 14.02 3.35
N SER A 231 -4.91 14.66 2.65
CA SER A 231 -5.18 16.08 2.79
C SER A 231 -6.66 16.34 2.59
N SER A 232 -7.18 17.36 3.28
CA SER A 232 -8.57 17.77 3.20
C SER A 232 -8.72 19.27 3.42
N ARG A 233 -9.90 19.81 3.04
CA ARG A 233 -10.27 21.19 3.32
C ARG A 233 -10.79 21.32 4.73
N ILE A 234 -10.54 22.46 5.33
CA ILE A 234 -11.26 22.96 6.52
C ILE A 234 -11.81 24.35 6.21
N MET A 235 -12.76 24.86 7.01
CA MET A 235 -13.50 26.09 6.74
C MET A 235 -12.62 27.25 6.26
N PHE A 236 -11.45 27.44 6.89
CA PHE A 236 -10.51 28.54 6.62
C PHE A 236 -9.10 28.09 6.23
N GLY A 237 -8.96 26.92 5.59
CA GLY A 237 -7.65 26.42 5.18
C GLY A 237 -7.60 24.97 4.73
N HIS A 238 -6.44 24.36 4.95
CA HIS A 238 -6.15 22.98 4.60
C HIS A 238 -5.53 22.25 5.80
N ILE A 239 -5.80 20.96 5.87
CA ILE A 239 -5.13 20.07 6.81
C ILE A 239 -4.57 18.88 6.03
N SER A 240 -3.36 18.48 6.34
CA SER A 240 -2.70 17.33 5.73
C SER A 240 -2.04 16.46 6.77
N LYS A 241 -1.85 15.21 6.41
CA LYS A 241 -1.23 14.20 7.24
C LYS A 241 -0.21 13.42 6.44
N GLU A 242 0.96 13.23 7.01
CA GLU A 242 1.94 12.28 6.51
C GLU A 242 2.18 11.23 7.60
N TYR A 243 1.91 9.97 7.29
CA TYR A 243 2.11 8.86 8.19
C TYR A 243 3.19 7.92 7.64
N ASN A 244 4.26 7.74 8.41
CA ASN A 244 5.29 6.73 8.17
C ASN A 244 4.92 5.45 8.94
N LEU A 245 4.43 4.45 8.21
CA LEU A 245 3.99 3.20 8.79
C LEU A 245 5.14 2.29 9.23
N LEU A 246 6.36 2.50 8.73
CA LEU A 246 7.53 1.66 9.07
C LEU A 246 8.03 1.91 10.49
N ASN A 247 7.93 3.15 10.97
CA ASN A 247 8.37 3.53 12.31
C ASN A 247 7.21 4.00 13.21
N GLY A 248 5.99 4.07 12.67
CA GLY A 248 4.78 4.46 13.37
C GLY A 248 4.68 5.95 13.66
N THR A 249 5.50 6.81 13.06
CA THR A 249 5.46 8.27 13.28
C THR A 249 4.57 8.96 12.26
N TYR A 250 3.82 9.98 12.68
CA TYR A 250 3.00 10.79 11.80
C TYR A 250 3.13 12.28 12.10
N GLU A 251 2.93 13.10 11.08
CA GLU A 251 2.84 14.56 11.17
C GLU A 251 1.47 15.01 10.66
N VAL A 252 0.77 15.83 11.45
CA VAL A 252 -0.43 16.55 11.02
C VAL A 252 -0.04 18.01 10.84
N THR A 253 -0.18 18.53 9.61
CA THR A 253 0.05 19.92 9.27
C THR A 253 -1.28 20.62 9.02
N LYS A 254 -1.57 21.70 9.76
CA LYS A 254 -2.73 22.56 9.53
C LYS A 254 -2.25 23.91 9.02
N GLU A 255 -2.75 24.33 7.87
CA GLU A 255 -2.49 25.63 7.26
C GLU A 255 -3.83 26.37 7.18
N ALA A 256 -4.11 27.20 8.17
CA ALA A 256 -5.41 27.83 8.31
C ALA A 256 -5.33 29.29 8.77
N SER A 257 -6.29 30.08 8.32
CA SER A 257 -6.60 31.40 8.88
C SER A 257 -7.71 31.27 9.93
N THR A 258 -8.02 32.35 10.63
CA THR A 258 -9.16 32.42 11.57
C THR A 258 -10.11 33.53 11.15
N ILE A 259 -11.34 33.51 11.69
CA ILE A 259 -12.31 34.60 11.46
C ILE A 259 -11.72 35.96 11.84
N ASP A 260 -10.93 36.00 12.91
CA ASP A 260 -10.35 37.23 13.46
C ASP A 260 -9.01 37.64 12.82
N ASN A 261 -8.33 36.71 12.14
CA ASN A 261 -7.04 36.95 11.49
C ASN A 261 -6.94 36.23 10.13
N PRO A 262 -6.88 36.97 9.00
CA PRO A 262 -6.81 36.40 7.66
C PRO A 262 -5.43 35.80 7.31
N ASP A 263 -4.40 36.01 8.13
CA ASP A 263 -3.08 35.43 7.88
C ASP A 263 -3.12 33.92 8.08
N ILE A 264 -2.55 33.17 7.12
CA ILE A 264 -2.43 31.71 7.20
C ILE A 264 -1.38 31.37 8.25
N ILE A 265 -1.80 30.63 9.27
CA ILE A 265 -0.93 30.06 10.30
C ILE A 265 -0.72 28.58 9.98
N THR A 266 0.56 28.18 9.90
CA THR A 266 0.94 26.78 9.77
C THR A 266 1.27 26.21 11.15
N THR A 267 0.57 25.17 11.56
CA THR A 267 0.89 24.36 12.75
C THR A 267 1.25 22.94 12.35
N LYS A 268 2.24 22.36 13.04
CA LYS A 268 2.72 20.99 12.80
C LYS A 268 2.70 20.22 14.12
N ASN A 269 1.96 19.13 14.14
CA ASN A 269 1.86 18.24 15.29
C ASN A 269 2.43 16.88 14.94
N LEU A 270 3.38 16.41 15.76
CA LEU A 270 4.00 15.11 15.61
C LEU A 270 3.40 14.13 16.60
N GLY A 271 3.10 12.93 16.12
CA GLY A 271 2.60 11.84 16.95
C GLY A 271 3.25 10.50 16.61
N LYS A 272 2.91 9.50 17.42
CA LYS A 272 3.40 8.13 17.23
C LYS A 272 2.29 7.13 17.56
N GLN A 273 2.13 6.16 16.68
CA GLN A 273 1.29 4.98 16.84
C GLN A 273 2.19 3.75 16.79
N GLU A 274 1.75 2.63 17.38
CA GLU A 274 2.43 1.36 17.13
C GLU A 274 2.41 1.04 15.63
N SER A 275 3.60 0.78 15.07
CA SER A 275 3.79 0.44 13.65
C SER A 275 2.96 -0.79 13.29
N LYS A 276 2.09 -0.67 12.27
CA LYS A 276 1.27 -1.78 11.78
C LYS A 276 1.74 -2.23 10.40
N LEU A 277 1.99 -3.53 10.25
CA LEU A 277 2.25 -4.13 8.94
C LEU A 277 0.94 -4.20 8.16
N ILE A 278 0.80 -3.38 7.12
CA ILE A 278 -0.36 -3.37 6.23
C ILE A 278 0.07 -3.94 4.88
N THR A 279 -0.41 -5.14 4.57
CA THR A 279 -0.19 -5.83 3.29
C THR A 279 -1.34 -5.59 2.33
N LEU A 280 -1.16 -5.97 1.07
CA LEU A 280 -2.13 -5.70 -0.01
C LEU A 280 -3.55 -6.25 0.23
N ASP A 281 -3.68 -7.33 0.99
CA ASP A 281 -4.96 -7.95 1.36
C ASP A 281 -5.80 -7.13 2.35
N LEU A 282 -5.18 -6.13 2.99
CA LEU A 282 -5.83 -5.18 3.88
C LEU A 282 -6.18 -3.86 3.20
N ILE A 283 -5.97 -3.74 1.88
CA ILE A 283 -6.37 -2.56 1.14
C ILE A 283 -7.82 -2.73 0.68
N ASP A 284 -8.67 -1.84 1.20
CA ASP A 284 -10.08 -1.72 0.83
C ASP A 284 -10.52 -0.24 1.01
N GLY A 285 -11.80 0.04 0.73
CA GLY A 285 -12.37 1.39 0.85
C GLY A 285 -12.42 1.95 2.29
N LYS A 286 -12.16 1.15 3.31
CA LYS A 286 -12.18 1.56 4.73
C LYS A 286 -10.77 1.88 5.27
N LEU A 287 -9.72 1.46 4.57
CA LEU A 287 -8.34 1.68 5.00
C LEU A 287 -7.99 3.17 5.15
N SER A 288 -8.44 4.03 4.22
CA SER A 288 -8.28 5.50 4.35
C SER A 288 -8.87 6.01 5.65
N THR A 289 -10.11 5.59 5.96
CA THR A 289 -10.82 5.99 7.18
C THR A 289 -10.02 5.60 8.43
N TYR A 290 -9.50 4.36 8.47
CA TYR A 290 -8.66 3.91 9.57
C TYR A 290 -7.38 4.76 9.74
N LEU A 291 -6.65 5.01 8.65
CA LEU A 291 -5.42 5.82 8.68
C LEU A 291 -5.72 7.29 8.99
N ASP A 292 -6.88 7.78 8.56
CA ASP A 292 -7.36 9.11 8.86
C ASP A 292 -7.74 9.27 10.33
N TYR A 293 -8.15 8.21 11.07
CA TYR A 293 -8.41 8.31 12.51
C TYR A 293 -7.16 8.46 13.39
N ILE A 294 -5.97 8.27 12.84
CA ILE A 294 -4.69 8.40 13.57
C ILE A 294 -4.26 9.88 13.58
N GLY A 295 -4.15 10.50 14.75
CA GLY A 295 -3.83 11.94 14.84
C GLY A 295 -5.06 12.85 14.74
N ASP A 296 -6.27 12.31 14.80
CA ASP A 296 -7.52 13.08 14.79
C ASP A 296 -7.70 13.98 16.00
N GLU A 297 -6.99 13.71 17.09
CA GLU A 297 -6.88 14.64 18.21
C GLU A 297 -6.33 16.02 17.82
N PHE A 298 -5.65 16.14 16.68
CA PHE A 298 -5.15 17.41 16.12
C PHE A 298 -6.10 18.03 15.08
N TYR A 299 -7.21 17.35 14.75
CA TYR A 299 -8.25 17.86 13.88
C TYR A 299 -9.32 18.53 14.75
N GLU A 300 -9.14 19.82 15.04
CA GLU A 300 -10.01 20.59 15.94
C GLU A 300 -11.48 20.68 15.46
N GLU A 301 -11.78 20.44 14.18
CA GLU A 301 -13.06 20.81 13.53
C GLU A 301 -13.65 19.75 12.57
N ARG A 302 -13.35 18.46 12.70
CA ARG A 302 -13.98 17.46 11.79
C ARG A 302 -15.51 17.37 11.89
N TYR A 303 -16.13 18.00 12.90
CA TYR A 303 -17.46 17.61 13.39
C TYR A 303 -18.43 18.77 13.59
N SER A 304 -18.46 19.77 12.69
CA SER A 304 -19.50 20.82 12.73
C SER A 304 -19.55 21.67 11.45
N ASP A 305 -19.71 21.07 10.27
CA ASP A 305 -19.81 21.92 9.05
C ASP A 305 -21.19 21.98 8.39
N TYR A 306 -22.11 21.01 8.55
CA TYR A 306 -23.38 21.10 7.81
C TYR A 306 -24.68 20.65 8.50
N ASP A 307 -24.65 20.01 9.66
CA ASP A 307 -25.85 19.75 10.46
C ASP A 307 -25.46 19.78 11.95
N ASP A 308 -26.26 20.44 12.79
CA ASP A 308 -26.09 20.55 14.26
C ASP A 308 -26.17 19.19 14.99
N GLU A 309 -25.93 18.07 14.32
CA GLU A 309 -25.84 16.75 14.95
C GLU A 309 -24.48 16.61 15.62
N PHE A 310 -24.45 16.90 16.93
CA PHE A 310 -23.38 16.48 17.82
C PHE A 310 -23.12 14.98 17.62
N ILE A 311 -22.02 14.64 16.94
CA ILE A 311 -21.58 13.25 16.82
C ILE A 311 -21.18 12.75 18.20
N ASP A 312 -21.81 11.66 18.61
CA ASP A 312 -21.53 11.04 19.89
C ASP A 312 -20.15 10.36 19.85
N CYS A 313 -19.21 10.80 20.70
CA CYS A 313 -17.87 10.20 20.77
C CYS A 313 -17.90 8.68 20.93
N ARG A 314 -18.95 8.13 21.51
CA ARG A 314 -19.16 6.68 21.65
C ARG A 314 -19.25 5.99 20.29
N GLU A 315 -19.95 6.59 19.33
CA GLU A 315 -20.05 6.07 17.97
C GLU A 315 -18.71 6.13 17.25
N VAL A 316 -18.00 7.26 17.36
CA VAL A 316 -16.65 7.44 16.78
C VAL A 316 -15.68 6.40 17.33
N ILE A 317 -15.67 6.17 18.65
CA ILE A 317 -14.78 5.18 19.25
C ILE A 317 -15.15 3.75 18.86
N ILE A 318 -16.43 3.40 18.78
CA ILE A 318 -16.84 2.07 18.30
C ILE A 318 -16.33 1.82 16.89
N GLN A 319 -16.45 2.81 16.00
CA GLN A 319 -15.93 2.72 14.64
C GLN A 319 -14.40 2.63 14.62
N LYS A 320 -13.70 3.46 15.40
CA LYS A 320 -12.23 3.41 15.52
C LYS A 320 -11.75 2.06 16.02
N LEU A 321 -12.41 1.49 17.04
CA LEU A 321 -12.11 0.15 17.54
C LEU A 321 -12.40 -0.93 16.49
N ALA A 322 -13.50 -0.83 15.74
CA ALA A 322 -13.82 -1.75 14.66
C ALA A 322 -12.70 -1.82 13.62
N LEU A 323 -12.23 -0.65 13.19
CA LEU A 323 -11.13 -0.52 12.26
C LEU A 323 -9.80 -0.97 12.90
N ASP A 324 -9.56 -0.65 14.17
CA ASP A 324 -8.39 -1.15 14.90
C ASP A 324 -8.35 -2.68 14.99
N PHE A 325 -9.48 -3.38 15.04
CA PHE A 325 -9.60 -4.84 14.98
C PHE A 325 -9.70 -5.41 13.54
N GLU A 326 -9.98 -4.56 12.55
CA GLU A 326 -10.00 -4.92 11.12
C GLU A 326 -8.59 -4.87 10.52
N TYR A 327 -7.80 -3.82 10.83
CA TYR A 327 -6.42 -3.58 10.37
C TYR A 327 -5.33 -3.80 11.45
N GLY A 328 -5.74 -4.11 12.67
CA GLY A 328 -4.95 -4.63 13.80
C GLY A 328 -5.82 -5.67 14.53
N THR A 329 -5.47 -6.45 15.54
CA THR A 329 -4.44 -6.41 16.57
C THR A 329 -3.93 -7.85 16.78
N ASN A 330 -2.61 -8.05 16.81
CA ASN A 330 -2.02 -9.23 17.45
C ASN A 330 -1.29 -8.85 18.75
N ASN A 331 -0.68 -7.65 18.83
CA ASN A 331 0.30 -7.37 19.87
C ASN A 331 -0.30 -7.08 21.26
N TYR A 332 -1.46 -6.42 21.38
CA TYR A 332 -2.07 -6.15 22.70
C TYR A 332 -2.66 -7.42 23.33
N LEU A 333 -3.16 -8.32 22.47
CA LEU A 333 -3.70 -9.61 22.85
C LEU A 333 -2.58 -10.57 23.26
N GLY A 334 -1.38 -10.50 22.67
CA GLY A 334 -0.32 -11.48 22.94
C GLY A 334 -0.82 -12.90 22.66
N ASP A 335 -0.65 -13.82 23.62
CA ASP A 335 -1.14 -15.21 23.52
C ASP A 335 -2.67 -15.31 23.31
N TYR A 336 -3.42 -14.23 23.56
CA TYR A 336 -4.86 -14.17 23.38
C TYR A 336 -5.30 -13.87 21.95
N SER A 337 -4.37 -13.78 20.99
CA SER A 337 -4.67 -13.56 19.57
C SER A 337 -5.56 -14.64 18.95
N ILE A 338 -5.66 -15.81 19.58
CA ILE A 338 -6.59 -16.87 19.17
C ILE A 338 -8.06 -16.42 19.12
N PHE A 339 -8.43 -15.41 19.92
CA PHE A 339 -9.79 -14.84 19.96
C PHE A 339 -10.02 -13.74 18.93
N LYS A 340 -9.02 -13.42 18.10
CA LYS A 340 -9.05 -12.28 17.19
C LYS A 340 -10.29 -12.28 16.28
N ASN A 341 -10.66 -13.43 15.73
CA ASN A 341 -11.80 -13.53 14.82
C ASN A 341 -13.13 -13.27 15.54
N GLN A 342 -13.28 -13.80 16.75
CA GLN A 342 -14.49 -13.63 17.56
C GLN A 342 -14.63 -12.20 18.05
N ILE A 343 -13.52 -11.58 18.49
CA ILE A 343 -13.48 -10.17 18.86
C ILE A 343 -13.80 -9.29 17.64
N LYS A 344 -13.15 -9.51 16.49
CA LYS A 344 -13.41 -8.79 15.23
C LYS A 344 -14.89 -8.89 14.85
N ASN A 345 -15.45 -10.10 14.81
CA ASN A 345 -16.86 -10.34 14.46
C ASN A 345 -17.82 -9.67 15.43
N PHE A 346 -17.50 -9.64 16.74
CA PHE A 346 -18.30 -8.92 17.71
C PHE A 346 -18.32 -7.42 17.43
N ILE A 347 -17.15 -6.80 17.29
CA ILE A 347 -17.06 -5.36 17.09
C ILE A 347 -17.81 -4.95 15.82
N GLN A 348 -17.67 -5.72 14.74
CA GLN A 348 -18.42 -5.52 13.49
C GLN A 348 -19.95 -5.67 13.65
N SER A 349 -20.40 -6.42 14.65
CA SER A 349 -21.84 -6.58 14.95
C SER A 349 -22.43 -5.46 15.81
N ILE A 350 -21.59 -4.56 16.34
CA ILE A 350 -22.04 -3.44 17.18
C ILE A 350 -22.78 -2.43 16.29
N ASN A 351 -24.09 -2.29 16.51
CA ASN A 351 -24.88 -1.23 15.89
C ASN A 351 -24.91 -0.01 16.83
N SER A 352 -23.99 0.93 16.63
CA SER A 352 -23.84 2.18 17.40
C SER A 352 -25.19 2.91 17.58
N ASN A 353 -25.91 3.10 16.47
CA ASN A 353 -27.21 3.78 16.43
C ASN A 353 -28.26 3.13 17.32
N LYS A 354 -28.34 1.80 17.32
CA LYS A 354 -29.28 1.04 18.17
C LYS A 354 -28.85 1.10 19.64
N LEU A 355 -27.55 1.04 19.91
CA LEU A 355 -26.98 1.12 21.25
C LEU A 355 -27.25 2.46 21.93
N LEU A 356 -27.03 3.56 21.21
CA LEU A 356 -27.19 4.92 21.74
C LEU A 356 -28.66 5.30 21.97
N LYS A 357 -29.59 4.67 21.24
CA LYS A 357 -31.05 4.85 21.40
C LYS A 357 -31.68 3.87 22.41
N SER A 358 -30.90 2.92 22.95
CA SER A 358 -31.38 1.95 23.94
C SER A 358 -31.49 2.58 25.33
N SER A 359 -32.52 2.20 26.09
CA SER A 359 -32.63 2.52 27.52
C SER A 359 -31.70 1.69 28.41
N GLU A 360 -31.00 0.70 27.83
CA GLU A 360 -30.07 -0.16 28.55
C GLU A 360 -28.73 0.55 28.82
N ASN A 361 -28.24 0.41 30.05
CA ASN A 361 -27.00 1.07 30.48
C ASN A 361 -25.73 0.31 30.06
N SER A 362 -25.89 -0.89 29.50
CA SER A 362 -24.79 -1.73 29.05
C SER A 362 -25.26 -2.73 28.00
N TYR A 363 -24.47 -2.92 26.96
CA TYR A 363 -24.65 -4.00 26.00
C TYR A 363 -23.51 -4.99 26.17
N SER A 364 -23.83 -6.28 26.28
CA SER A 364 -22.83 -7.33 26.41
C SER A 364 -23.13 -8.53 25.52
N LYS A 365 -22.09 -9.19 25.02
CA LYS A 365 -22.19 -10.50 24.37
C LYS A 365 -21.08 -11.40 24.87
N ASN A 366 -21.43 -12.67 24.98
CA ASN A 366 -20.55 -13.70 25.51
C ASN A 366 -20.29 -14.73 24.41
N TYR A 367 -19.07 -15.23 24.37
CA TYR A 367 -18.64 -16.31 23.49
C TYR A 367 -17.94 -17.37 24.32
N THR A 368 -18.04 -18.61 23.88
CA THR A 368 -17.49 -19.77 24.59
C THR A 368 -16.73 -20.62 23.58
N LEU A 369 -15.47 -20.95 23.87
CA LEU A 369 -14.53 -21.54 22.90
C LEU A 369 -13.61 -22.55 23.58
N HIS A 370 -13.26 -23.63 22.87
CA HIS A 370 -12.14 -24.49 23.29
C HIS A 370 -10.85 -23.92 22.73
N ARG A 371 -9.82 -23.83 23.57
CA ARG A 371 -8.47 -23.43 23.18
C ARG A 371 -7.64 -24.70 23.18
N ASP A 372 -7.35 -25.28 22.03
CA ASP A 372 -6.48 -26.46 21.94
C ASP A 372 -5.04 -26.10 22.39
N TRP A 373 -4.79 -26.06 23.71
CA TRP A 373 -3.50 -25.67 24.28
C TRP A 373 -2.42 -26.66 23.85
N ASP A 374 -1.47 -26.22 23.04
CA ASP A 374 -0.30 -27.01 22.63
C ASP A 374 0.79 -26.98 23.72
N LEU A 375 0.46 -27.55 24.88
CA LEU A 375 1.37 -27.66 26.02
C LEU A 375 1.50 -29.13 26.41
N ASN A 376 2.73 -29.63 26.49
CA ASN A 376 3.06 -31.05 26.69
C ASN A 376 2.43 -31.72 27.93
N TYR A 377 1.89 -30.94 28.88
CA TYR A 377 1.26 -31.41 30.12
C TYR A 377 -0.28 -31.29 30.12
N ILE A 378 -0.88 -30.74 29.06
CA ILE A 378 -2.33 -30.68 28.86
C ILE A 378 -2.68 -31.76 27.83
N LYS A 379 -3.21 -32.90 28.30
CA LYS A 379 -3.52 -34.06 27.44
C LYS A 379 -4.82 -33.90 26.65
N GLU A 380 -5.83 -33.27 27.25
CA GLU A 380 -7.14 -32.96 26.67
C GLU A 380 -7.62 -31.64 27.28
N ASP A 381 -7.83 -30.60 26.47
CA ASP A 381 -8.48 -29.38 26.95
C ASP A 381 -10.01 -29.49 26.79
N ASN A 382 -10.65 -29.95 27.86
CA ASN A 382 -12.11 -30.01 27.94
C ASN A 382 -12.71 -28.75 28.58
N CYS A 383 -11.90 -27.73 28.89
CA CYS A 383 -12.41 -26.49 29.46
C CYS A 383 -12.75 -25.48 28.37
N LEU A 384 -13.79 -24.68 28.63
CA LEU A 384 -14.26 -23.67 27.72
C LEU A 384 -13.79 -22.30 28.21
N ASP A 385 -13.03 -21.61 27.39
CA ASP A 385 -12.70 -20.21 27.60
C ASP A 385 -13.92 -19.34 27.31
N GLU A 386 -14.11 -18.28 28.10
CA GLU A 386 -15.20 -17.33 27.95
C GLU A 386 -14.70 -15.94 27.55
N LEU A 387 -15.33 -15.35 26.55
CA LEU A 387 -15.06 -13.98 26.10
C LEU A 387 -16.30 -13.12 26.33
N PHE A 388 -16.19 -12.13 27.19
CA PHE A 388 -17.22 -11.14 27.50
C PHE A 388 -16.83 -9.82 26.88
N ILE A 389 -17.70 -9.24 26.06
CA ILE A 389 -17.46 -7.91 25.51
C ILE A 389 -18.59 -7.01 25.93
N THR A 390 -18.27 -5.89 26.56
CA THR A 390 -19.24 -4.98 27.18
C THR A 390 -19.00 -3.55 26.75
N PHE A 391 -20.06 -2.88 26.31
CA PHE A 391 -20.09 -1.42 26.15
C PHE A 391 -20.94 -0.81 27.26
N ASN A 392 -20.35 0.03 28.12
CA ASN A 392 -21.02 0.64 29.26
C ASN A 392 -21.23 2.14 29.04
N THR A 393 -22.49 2.54 28.83
CA THR A 393 -22.85 3.93 28.53
C THR A 393 -22.70 4.87 29.73
N LYS A 394 -22.80 4.35 30.96
CA LYS A 394 -22.64 5.13 32.21
C LYS A 394 -21.18 5.39 32.57
N LYS A 395 -20.33 4.37 32.42
CA LYS A 395 -18.89 4.48 32.66
C LYS A 395 -18.13 5.11 31.50
N ASN A 396 -18.81 5.28 30.36
CA ASN A 396 -18.20 5.70 29.10
C ASN A 396 -16.99 4.82 28.75
N SER A 397 -17.18 3.50 28.85
CA SER A 397 -16.11 2.53 28.62
C SER A 397 -16.54 1.36 27.75
N PHE A 398 -15.57 0.86 26.99
CA PHE A 398 -15.67 -0.39 26.25
C PHE A 398 -14.71 -1.41 26.88
N THR A 399 -15.16 -2.62 27.11
CA THR A 399 -14.40 -3.64 27.85
C THR A 399 -14.42 -4.97 27.13
N ILE A 400 -13.26 -5.60 26.99
CA ILE A 400 -13.11 -6.99 26.58
C ILE A 400 -12.55 -7.76 27.77
N GLN A 401 -13.31 -8.69 28.31
CA GLN A 401 -12.88 -9.60 29.36
C GLN A 401 -12.75 -11.00 28.77
N ILE A 402 -11.66 -11.68 29.06
CA ILE A 402 -11.40 -13.05 28.64
C ILE A 402 -11.11 -13.86 29.90
N ASN A 403 -11.90 -14.87 30.16
CA ASN A 403 -11.67 -15.84 31.23
C ASN A 403 -11.16 -17.11 30.57
N ASN A 404 -9.88 -17.40 30.73
CA ASN A 404 -9.29 -18.66 30.30
C ASN A 404 -9.47 -19.69 31.40
N CYS A 405 -9.69 -20.93 30.99
CA CYS A 405 -9.66 -22.09 31.87
C CYS A 405 -8.70 -23.14 31.34
N ALA A 406 -7.90 -23.75 32.22
CA ALA A 406 -7.06 -24.88 31.88
C ALA A 406 -7.10 -25.94 32.97
N HIS A 407 -7.37 -27.20 32.60
CA HIS A 407 -7.27 -28.34 33.50
C HIS A 407 -5.87 -28.94 33.48
N VAL A 408 -5.27 -29.10 34.66
CA VAL A 408 -4.00 -29.80 34.86
C VAL A 408 -4.31 -31.22 35.29
N PHE A 409 -3.73 -32.20 34.58
CA PHE A 409 -3.96 -33.62 34.83
C PHE A 409 -2.74 -34.29 35.43
N GLU A 410 -2.97 -35.14 36.43
CA GLU A 410 -2.01 -36.11 36.96
C GLU A 410 -2.70 -37.47 37.04
N ASP A 411 -2.06 -38.52 36.49
CA ASP A 411 -2.63 -39.88 36.41
C ASP A 411 -4.05 -39.97 35.82
N GLY A 412 -4.36 -39.10 34.85
CA GLY A 412 -5.66 -39.08 34.17
C GLY A 412 -6.79 -38.43 35.00
N LYS A 413 -6.47 -37.78 36.11
CA LYS A 413 -7.42 -36.99 36.91
C LYS A 413 -7.06 -35.51 36.87
N VAL A 414 -8.07 -34.65 36.82
CA VAL A 414 -7.87 -33.21 37.00
C VAL A 414 -7.45 -32.97 38.46
N ILE A 415 -6.25 -32.44 38.65
CA ILE A 415 -5.71 -32.10 39.98
C ILE A 415 -5.82 -30.60 40.28
N HIS A 416 -5.94 -29.77 39.24
CA HIS A 416 -6.03 -28.33 39.35
C HIS A 416 -6.75 -27.76 38.12
N ALA A 417 -7.57 -26.73 38.33
CA ALA A 417 -8.10 -25.88 37.28
C ALA A 417 -7.51 -24.48 37.48
N SER A 418 -6.83 -23.95 36.47
CA SER A 418 -6.36 -22.57 36.47
C SER A 418 -7.38 -21.70 35.76
N GLU A 419 -7.89 -20.68 36.45
CA GLU A 419 -8.76 -19.66 35.86
C GLU A 419 -7.97 -18.34 35.78
N GLN A 420 -7.76 -17.84 34.57
CA GLN A 420 -7.13 -16.53 34.37
C GLN A 420 -8.12 -15.60 33.71
N SER A 421 -8.40 -14.48 34.36
CA SER A 421 -9.18 -13.41 33.76
C SER A 421 -8.26 -12.29 33.29
N ILE A 422 -8.49 -11.81 32.08
CA ILE A 422 -7.83 -10.61 31.56
C ILE A 422 -8.89 -9.64 31.09
N ILE A 423 -8.71 -8.37 31.43
CA ILE A 423 -9.65 -7.30 31.11
C ILE A 423 -8.90 -6.21 30.37
N PHE A 424 -9.36 -5.92 29.16
CA PHE A 424 -8.96 -4.78 28.36
C PHE A 424 -10.04 -3.71 28.47
N GLU A 425 -9.75 -2.58 29.09
CA GLU A 425 -10.69 -1.47 29.26
C GLU A 425 -10.25 -0.26 28.43
N TYR A 426 -11.17 0.26 27.62
CA TYR A 426 -11.02 1.44 26.79
C TYR A 426 -11.95 2.53 27.37
N LYS A 427 -11.38 3.50 28.08
CA LYS A 427 -12.10 4.63 28.68
C LYS A 427 -12.21 5.77 27.69
N ILE A 428 -13.43 6.10 27.29
CA ILE A 428 -13.72 7.12 26.27
C ILE A 428 -13.66 8.51 26.91
N GLU A 429 -12.96 9.43 26.27
CA GLU A 429 -12.75 10.81 26.69
C GLU A 429 -13.68 11.78 25.92
N ARG A 430 -13.77 13.02 26.40
CA ARG A 430 -14.72 14.02 25.86
C ARG A 430 -14.39 14.51 24.45
N ASN A 431 -13.12 14.43 24.06
CA ASN A 431 -12.58 14.78 22.74
C ASN A 431 -12.56 13.55 21.80
N CYS A 432 -13.38 12.54 22.07
CA CYS A 432 -13.48 11.32 21.28
C CYS A 432 -12.14 10.57 21.12
N THR A 433 -11.25 10.68 22.12
CA THR A 433 -10.09 9.80 22.31
C THR A 433 -10.42 8.72 23.35
N TYR A 434 -9.51 7.75 23.53
CA TYR A 434 -9.64 6.77 24.60
C TYR A 434 -8.31 6.50 25.31
N LYS A 435 -8.39 6.20 26.60
CA LYS A 435 -7.30 5.58 27.37
C LYS A 435 -7.49 4.08 27.42
N TYR A 436 -6.39 3.35 27.33
CA TYR A 436 -6.37 1.89 27.36
C TYR A 436 -5.71 1.41 28.65
N ASP A 437 -6.40 0.52 29.36
CA ASP A 437 -5.90 -0.16 30.55
C ASP A 437 -6.02 -1.69 30.36
N LYS A 438 -4.93 -2.42 30.67
CA LYS A 438 -4.90 -3.89 30.69
C LYS A 438 -4.77 -4.36 32.13
N THR A 439 -5.75 -5.13 32.60
CA THR A 439 -5.76 -5.70 33.95
C THR A 439 -5.72 -7.23 33.86
N ASN A 440 -4.76 -7.85 34.55
CA ASN A 440 -4.71 -9.30 34.70
C ASN A 440 -5.24 -9.67 36.10
N GLY A 441 -6.19 -10.59 36.16
CA GLY A 441 -6.65 -11.25 37.38
C GLY A 441 -6.33 -12.73 37.31
N ALA A 442 -5.51 -13.23 38.23
CA ALA A 442 -5.36 -14.67 38.45
C ALA A 442 -6.38 -15.12 39.49
N GLY A 443 -7.19 -16.12 39.16
CA GLY A 443 -8.09 -16.83 40.07
C GLY A 443 -7.43 -18.07 40.64
#